data_AF-A0A132MHX6-F1
#
_entry.id   AF-A0A132MHX6-F1
#
_cell.length_a   1.000
_cell.length_b   1.000
_cell.length_c   1.000
_cell.angle_alpha   90.00
_cell.angle_beta   90.00
_cell.angle_gamma   90.00
#
_symmetry.space_group_name_H-M   'P 1'
#
loop_
_entity.id
_entity.type
_entity.pdbx_description
1 polymer ?
#
loop_
_entity_poly.entity_id
_entity_poly.type
_entity_poly.pdbx_seq_one_letter_code
_entity_poly.pdbx_strand_id
1 'polypeptide(L)'
;MAVRITFSFYGDTQLDRTLARFADNVQDARPVWEVLAERFRRAETRQFRSEGRYASGGWDPLSPRYAAWKARNYPGATILVRTGALRDSLTKRPFGIEVIEPSFMVVGSDVEYGVYHQQGTERMPRRRPVEFTEWERREWVRILQRFIVTGTTGV
;
A
#
# COMPACT_ATOMS: atom_id res chain seq x y z
N MET A 1 16.36 -26.26 2.43
CA MET A 1 15.57 -25.41 3.35
C MET A 1 14.36 -24.88 2.61
N ALA A 2 13.22 -24.75 3.29
CA ALA A 2 12.02 -24.13 2.73
C ALA A 2 11.89 -22.67 3.20
N VAL A 3 11.57 -21.76 2.29
CA VAL A 3 11.33 -20.33 2.58
C VAL A 3 9.82 -20.12 2.68
N ARG A 4 9.35 -19.58 3.81
CA ARG A 4 7.97 -19.10 3.96
C ARG A 4 7.93 -17.61 3.65
N ILE A 5 7.04 -17.22 2.76
CA ILE A 5 6.73 -15.82 2.49
C ILE A 5 5.33 -15.55 2.98
N THR A 6 5.26 -14.54 3.84
CA THR A 6 4.01 -13.98 4.32
C THR A 6 3.92 -12.55 3.82
N PHE A 7 2.77 -12.22 3.25
CA PHE A 7 2.42 -10.85 2.90
C PHE A 7 1.11 -10.52 3.59
N SER A 8 1.10 -9.48 4.41
CA SER A 8 -0.05 -9.09 5.21
C SER A 8 -0.36 -7.62 5.03
N PHE A 9 -1.65 -7.28 5.01
CA PHE A 9 -2.12 -5.92 5.15
C PHE A 9 -2.95 -5.80 6.41
N TYR A 10 -2.57 -4.91 7.31
CA TYR A 10 -3.32 -4.65 8.56
C TYR A 10 -3.60 -5.90 9.39
N GLY A 11 -2.68 -6.87 9.40
CA GLY A 11 -2.82 -8.15 10.11
C GLY A 11 -3.53 -9.25 9.31
N ASP A 12 -4.22 -8.91 8.22
CA ASP A 12 -4.81 -9.89 7.32
C ASP A 12 -3.74 -10.41 6.35
N THR A 13 -3.39 -11.69 6.50
CA THR A 13 -2.47 -12.37 5.59
C THR A 13 -3.10 -12.51 4.20
N GLN A 14 -2.53 -11.81 3.23
CA GLN A 14 -2.96 -11.81 1.83
C GLN A 14 -2.23 -12.88 1.01
N LEU A 15 -1.04 -13.28 1.46
CA LEU A 15 -0.26 -14.37 0.90
C LEU A 15 0.44 -15.10 2.03
N ASP A 16 0.32 -16.42 2.03
CA ASP A 16 1.16 -17.30 2.84
C ASP A 16 1.59 -18.48 1.97
N ARG A 17 2.87 -18.57 1.64
CA ARG A 17 3.40 -19.60 0.73
C ARG A 17 4.73 -20.10 1.24
N THR A 18 4.91 -21.42 1.17
CA THR A 18 6.18 -22.09 1.48
C THR A 18 6.80 -22.63 0.20
N LEU A 19 8.07 -22.32 -0.04
CA LEU A 19 8.83 -22.73 -1.23
C LEU A 19 10.06 -23.55 -0.81
N ALA A 20 10.15 -24.80 -1.25
CA ALA A 20 11.07 -25.79 -0.66
C ALA A 20 12.50 -25.85 -1.24
N ARG A 21 12.79 -25.18 -2.37
CA ARG A 21 14.01 -25.45 -3.17
C ARG A 21 14.92 -24.26 -3.50
N PHE A 22 14.67 -23.08 -2.93
CA PHE A 22 15.32 -21.84 -3.41
C PHE A 22 15.89 -20.96 -2.29
N ALA A 23 16.23 -21.55 -1.13
CA ALA A 23 16.68 -20.80 0.03
C ALA A 23 17.97 -19.99 -0.20
N ASP A 24 18.87 -20.48 -1.06
CA ASP A 24 20.17 -19.85 -1.29
C ASP A 24 20.06 -18.51 -2.03
N ASN A 25 19.00 -18.31 -2.81
CA ASN A 25 18.74 -17.07 -3.56
C ASN A 25 18.15 -15.93 -2.69
N VAL A 26 17.78 -16.21 -1.43
CA VAL A 26 16.99 -15.28 -0.58
C VAL A 26 17.82 -14.74 0.59
N GLN A 27 19.15 -14.72 0.49
CA GLN A 27 20.00 -14.14 1.54
C GLN A 27 19.82 -12.62 1.69
N ASP A 28 19.51 -11.94 0.59
CA ASP A 28 19.22 -10.52 0.56
C ASP A 28 18.09 -10.20 -0.42
N ALA A 29 16.87 -10.09 0.10
CA ALA A 29 15.68 -9.76 -0.67
C ALA A 29 15.43 -8.24 -0.80
N ARG A 30 16.34 -7.37 -0.32
CA ARG A 30 16.21 -5.91 -0.50
C ARG A 30 15.95 -5.50 -1.95
N PRO A 31 16.57 -6.11 -2.98
CA PRO A 31 16.27 -5.75 -4.37
C PRO A 31 14.79 -5.95 -4.74
N VAL A 32 14.14 -7.03 -4.30
CA VAL A 32 12.72 -7.25 -4.58
C VAL A 32 11.82 -6.39 -3.70
N TRP A 33 12.23 -6.11 -2.47
CA TRP A 33 11.54 -5.17 -1.59
C TRP A 33 11.50 -3.76 -2.18
N GLU A 34 12.60 -3.28 -2.75
CA GLU A 34 12.65 -1.99 -3.46
C GLU A 34 11.66 -1.93 -4.63
N VAL A 35 11.54 -3.02 -5.40
CA VAL A 35 10.55 -3.13 -6.48
C VAL A 35 9.12 -3.08 -5.94
N LEU A 36 8.83 -3.81 -4.86
CA LEU A 36 7.50 -3.81 -4.26
C LEU A 36 7.16 -2.47 -3.60
N ALA A 37 8.13 -1.79 -2.98
CA ALA A 37 7.97 -0.44 -2.44
C ALA A 37 7.61 0.57 -3.55
N GLU A 38 8.28 0.51 -4.71
CA GLU A 38 7.91 1.38 -5.83
C GLU A 38 6.53 1.04 -6.40
N ARG A 39 6.13 -0.25 -6.40
CA ARG A 39 4.77 -0.64 -6.80
C ARG A 39 3.72 -0.18 -5.80
N PHE A 40 4.00 -0.26 -4.50
CA PHE A 40 3.17 0.31 -3.44
C PHE A 40 2.93 1.80 -3.71
N ARG A 41 4.00 2.57 -3.89
CA ARG A 41 3.92 4.01 -4.21
C ARG A 41 3.03 4.30 -5.41
N ARG A 42 3.13 3.49 -6.48
CA ARG A 42 2.32 3.63 -7.70
C ARG A 42 0.85 3.29 -7.46
N ALA A 43 0.57 2.21 -6.73
CA ALA A 43 -0.78 1.81 -6.35
C ALA A 43 -1.46 2.93 -5.53
N GLU A 44 -0.80 3.39 -4.47
CA GLU A 44 -1.28 4.48 -3.62
C GLU A 44 -1.48 5.77 -4.42
N THR A 45 -0.55 6.12 -5.32
CA THR A 45 -0.69 7.30 -6.17
C THR A 45 -1.94 7.21 -7.05
N ARG A 46 -2.21 6.04 -7.65
CA ARG A 46 -3.43 5.82 -8.46
C ARG A 46 -4.68 5.86 -7.60
N GLN A 47 -4.61 5.29 -6.40
CA GLN A 47 -5.70 5.26 -5.45
C GLN A 47 -6.13 6.67 -5.02
N PHE A 48 -5.19 7.52 -4.60
CA PHE A 48 -5.48 8.92 -4.27
C PHE A 48 -5.94 9.74 -5.48
N ARG A 49 -5.33 9.56 -6.66
CA ARG A 49 -5.74 10.28 -7.89
C ARG A 49 -7.14 9.92 -8.35
N SER A 50 -7.54 8.67 -8.13
CA SER A 50 -8.86 8.16 -8.51
C SER A 50 -9.90 8.28 -7.40
N GLU A 51 -9.55 8.91 -6.27
CA GLU A 51 -10.39 9.00 -5.07
C GLU A 51 -10.94 7.64 -4.65
N GLY A 52 -10.06 6.64 -4.62
CA GLY A 52 -10.36 5.27 -4.19
C GLY A 52 -10.94 4.35 -5.26
N ARG A 53 -11.22 4.83 -6.48
CA ARG A 53 -11.83 4.00 -7.54
C ARG A 53 -10.88 2.91 -8.05
N TYR A 54 -9.57 3.13 -7.96
CA TYR A 54 -8.58 2.20 -8.49
C TYR A 54 -8.64 0.82 -7.83
N ALA A 55 -8.72 0.75 -6.50
CA ALA A 55 -8.70 -0.51 -5.76
C ALA A 55 -9.82 -0.66 -4.71
N SER A 56 -10.39 0.44 -4.20
CA SER A 56 -11.43 0.38 -3.14
C SER A 56 -12.86 0.55 -3.64
N GLY A 57 -13.09 0.58 -4.95
CA GLY A 57 -14.41 0.81 -5.53
C GLY A 57 -14.90 2.27 -5.48
N GLY A 58 -14.06 3.20 -5.02
CA GLY A 58 -14.39 4.61 -4.83
C GLY A 58 -14.62 4.94 -3.35
N TRP A 59 -14.07 6.07 -2.91
CA TRP A 59 -14.32 6.56 -1.56
C TRP A 59 -15.65 7.26 -1.46
N ASP A 60 -16.36 7.02 -0.36
CA ASP A 60 -17.64 7.67 -0.10
C ASP A 60 -17.49 9.20 -0.16
N PRO A 61 -18.47 9.89 -0.78
CA PRO A 61 -18.42 11.33 -0.94
C PRO A 61 -18.36 12.04 0.42
N LEU A 62 -17.88 13.28 0.41
CA LEU A 62 -17.95 14.13 1.58
C LEU A 62 -19.40 14.53 1.82
N SER A 63 -19.80 14.69 3.09
CA SER A 63 -21.09 15.30 3.40
C SER A 63 -21.19 16.68 2.74
N PRO A 64 -22.36 17.13 2.25
CA PRO A 64 -22.48 18.40 1.54
C PRO A 64 -21.95 19.60 2.34
N ARG A 65 -22.23 19.63 3.65
CA ARG A 65 -21.73 20.66 4.57
C ARG A 65 -20.20 20.67 4.64
N TYR A 66 -19.57 19.51 4.80
CA TYR A 66 -18.11 19.41 4.88
C TYR A 66 -17.46 19.68 3.53
N ALA A 67 -18.06 19.24 2.43
CA ALA A 67 -17.59 19.53 1.07
C ALA A 67 -17.57 21.04 0.81
N ALA A 68 -18.64 21.75 1.15
CA ALA A 68 -18.73 23.21 0.99
C ALA A 68 -17.70 23.95 1.85
N TRP A 69 -17.55 23.55 3.12
CA TRP A 69 -16.51 24.12 3.99
C TRP A 69 -15.11 23.87 3.42
N LYS A 70 -14.83 22.64 2.99
CA LYS A 70 -13.53 22.26 2.47
C LYS A 70 -13.20 22.99 1.17
N ALA A 71 -14.15 23.15 0.26
CA ALA A 71 -13.95 23.87 -0.99
C ALA A 71 -13.53 25.34 -0.76
N ARG A 72 -14.02 25.97 0.33
CA ARG A 72 -13.63 27.34 0.70
C ARG A 72 -12.26 27.42 1.37
N ASN A 73 -11.93 26.45 2.24
CA ASN A 73 -10.71 26.50 3.06
C ASN A 73 -9.49 25.80 2.40
N TYR A 74 -9.75 24.85 1.51
CA TYR A 74 -8.77 24.02 0.81
C TYR A 74 -9.18 23.86 -0.66
N PRO A 75 -9.17 24.95 -1.45
CA PRO A 75 -9.63 24.92 -2.84
C PRO A 75 -8.85 23.88 -3.65
N GLY A 76 -9.58 23.07 -4.42
CA GLY A 76 -9.00 21.99 -5.25
C GLY A 76 -8.62 20.69 -4.51
N ALA A 77 -8.78 20.63 -3.18
CA ALA A 77 -8.39 19.45 -2.42
C ALA A 77 -9.41 18.28 -2.53
N THR A 78 -8.97 17.16 -3.11
CA THR A 78 -9.77 15.93 -3.32
C THR A 78 -10.06 15.15 -2.04
N ILE A 79 -10.95 14.16 -2.08
CA ILE A 79 -11.28 13.30 -0.93
C ILE A 79 -9.99 12.71 -0.29
N LEU A 80 -9.97 12.60 1.04
CA LEU A 80 -8.80 12.26 1.89
C LEU A 80 -7.59 13.20 1.82
N VAL A 81 -7.62 14.25 1.00
CA VAL A 81 -6.56 15.26 0.95
C VAL A 81 -7.06 16.55 1.59
N ARG A 82 -6.49 16.93 2.74
CA ARG A 82 -6.69 18.27 3.34
C ARG A 82 -5.38 19.06 3.30
N THR A 83 -4.39 18.62 4.09
CA THR A 83 -3.02 19.15 4.07
C THR A 83 -2.11 18.38 3.11
N GLY A 84 -2.53 17.18 2.69
CA GLY A 84 -1.70 16.25 1.92
C GLY A 84 -0.85 15.30 2.76
N ALA A 85 -0.81 15.45 4.09
CA ALA A 85 0.07 14.66 4.97
C ALA A 85 -0.09 13.14 4.78
N LEU A 86 -1.32 12.61 4.89
CA LEU A 86 -1.59 11.17 4.69
C LEU A 86 -1.23 10.69 3.28
N ARG A 87 -1.61 11.46 2.25
CA ARG A 87 -1.27 11.14 0.86
C ARG A 87 0.24 11.06 0.68
N ASP A 88 0.96 12.08 1.14
CA ASP A 88 2.40 12.19 0.96
C ASP A 88 3.13 11.09 1.72
N SER A 89 2.69 10.78 2.95
CA SER A 89 3.18 9.67 3.77
C SER A 89 3.04 8.29 3.08
N LEU A 90 2.11 8.13 2.14
CA LEU A 90 1.89 6.88 1.38
C LEU A 90 2.42 6.91 -0.06
N THR A 91 2.74 8.08 -0.62
CA THR A 91 3.04 8.23 -2.06
C THR A 91 4.39 8.88 -2.38
N LYS A 92 5.09 9.40 -1.38
CA LYS A 92 6.47 9.89 -1.49
C LYS A 92 7.38 8.96 -0.70
N ARG A 93 8.55 8.67 -1.26
CA ARG A 93 9.59 7.88 -0.59
C ARG A 93 10.65 8.80 0.04
N PRO A 94 11.20 8.47 1.23
CA PRO A 94 10.73 7.39 2.09
C PRO A 94 9.28 7.64 2.55
N PHE A 95 8.50 6.57 2.66
CA PHE A 95 7.14 6.65 3.21
C PHE A 95 7.17 7.09 4.68
N GLY A 96 6.00 7.37 5.27
CA GLY A 96 5.91 7.62 6.71
C GLY A 96 6.46 6.45 7.54
N ILE A 97 6.27 5.23 7.03
CA ILE A 97 6.95 4.03 7.52
C ILE A 97 7.59 3.34 6.32
N GLU A 98 8.92 3.25 6.29
CA GLU A 98 9.67 2.49 5.29
C GLU A 98 10.86 1.78 5.96
N VAL A 99 10.75 0.46 6.09
CA VAL A 99 11.81 -0.42 6.61
C VAL A 99 12.06 -1.50 5.56
N ILE A 100 13.28 -1.57 5.03
CA ILE A 100 13.69 -2.54 4.02
C ILE A 100 14.93 -3.25 4.55
N GLU A 101 14.75 -4.51 4.94
CA GLU A 101 15.78 -5.38 5.50
C GLU A 101 15.99 -6.61 4.60
N PRO A 102 17.12 -7.33 4.74
CA PRO A 102 17.41 -8.51 3.90
C PRO A 102 16.27 -9.53 3.85
N SER A 103 15.54 -9.73 4.94
CA SER A 103 14.48 -10.74 5.04
C SER A 103 13.06 -10.20 4.98
N PHE A 104 12.84 -8.88 5.10
CA PHE A 104 11.49 -8.32 5.15
C PHE A 104 11.41 -6.86 4.71
N MET A 105 10.17 -6.43 4.45
CA MET A 105 9.83 -5.04 4.20
C MET A 105 8.60 -4.65 5.01
N VAL A 106 8.60 -3.43 5.57
CA VAL A 106 7.44 -2.77 6.15
C VAL A 106 7.27 -1.41 5.48
N VAL A 107 6.12 -1.18 4.85
CA VAL A 107 5.77 0.12 4.25
C VAL A 107 4.39 0.56 4.72
N GLY A 108 4.20 1.86 4.92
CA GLY A 108 2.93 2.40 5.40
C GLY A 108 3.01 3.88 5.76
N SER A 109 2.10 4.31 6.62
CA SER A 109 2.00 5.69 7.08
C SER A 109 2.15 5.77 8.60
N ASP A 110 2.86 6.80 9.05
CA ASP A 110 3.01 7.23 10.44
C ASP A 110 1.92 8.24 10.86
N VAL A 111 1.01 8.60 9.95
CA VAL A 111 -0.06 9.57 10.20
C VAL A 111 -1.16 8.90 11.02
N GLU A 112 -1.23 9.25 12.31
CA GLU A 112 -2.12 8.64 13.31
C GLU A 112 -3.57 8.45 12.84
N TYR A 113 -4.16 9.49 12.25
CA TYR A 113 -5.55 9.43 11.80
C TYR A 113 -5.79 8.56 10.56
N GLY A 114 -4.73 8.08 9.89
CA GLY A 114 -4.82 7.23 8.71
C GLY A 114 -5.59 5.92 8.97
N VAL A 115 -5.44 5.36 10.18
CA VAL A 115 -6.13 4.13 10.58
C VAL A 115 -7.65 4.27 10.56
N TYR A 116 -8.18 5.43 10.95
CA TYR A 116 -9.62 5.68 10.95
C TYR A 116 -10.19 5.70 9.53
N HIS A 117 -9.43 6.19 8.55
CA HIS A 117 -9.85 6.14 7.15
C HIS A 117 -9.77 4.73 6.59
N GLN A 118 -8.74 3.96 6.97
CA GLN A 118 -8.59 2.57 6.56
C GLN A 118 -9.73 1.69 7.08
N GLN A 119 -10.09 1.82 8.35
CA GLN A 119 -11.06 0.94 9.01
C GLN A 119 -12.50 1.48 8.93
N GLY A 120 -12.65 2.81 8.85
CA GLY A 120 -13.91 3.47 9.14
C GLY A 120 -14.16 3.58 10.64
N THR A 121 -15.15 4.36 11.03
CA THR A 121 -15.65 4.45 12.41
C THR A 121 -17.18 4.55 12.38
N GLU A 122 -17.84 4.49 13.53
CA GLU A 122 -19.30 4.73 13.61
C GLU A 122 -19.74 6.08 13.02
N ARG A 123 -18.85 7.09 13.06
CA ARG A 123 -19.14 8.47 12.64
C ARG A 123 -18.49 8.86 11.32
N MET A 124 -17.71 7.96 10.72
CA MET A 124 -16.94 8.26 9.51
C MET A 124 -16.93 7.06 8.57
N PRO A 125 -17.37 7.23 7.31
CA PRO A 125 -17.31 6.14 6.35
C PRO A 125 -15.86 5.71 6.11
N ARG A 126 -15.73 4.42 5.78
CA ARG A 126 -14.44 3.81 5.45
C ARG A 126 -13.99 4.30 4.07
N ARG A 127 -12.77 4.82 3.99
CA ARG A 127 -12.15 5.31 2.76
C ARG A 127 -10.73 4.79 2.70
N ARG A 128 -10.56 3.50 2.38
CA ARG A 128 -9.28 2.80 2.45
C ARG A 128 -8.22 3.50 1.58
N PRO A 129 -7.24 4.21 2.16
CA PRO A 129 -6.12 4.72 1.39
C PRO A 129 -5.29 3.56 0.84
N VAL A 130 -5.02 2.54 1.67
CA VAL A 130 -4.20 1.39 1.27
C VAL A 130 -5.10 0.23 0.87
N GLU A 131 -5.15 -0.06 -0.42
CA GLU A 131 -5.90 -1.17 -1.01
C GLU A 131 -5.30 -1.56 -2.36
N PHE A 132 -5.38 -2.84 -2.71
CA PHE A 132 -4.80 -3.37 -3.95
C PHE A 132 -5.84 -4.15 -4.73
N THR A 133 -5.81 -3.97 -6.04
CA THR A 133 -6.60 -4.80 -6.95
C THR A 133 -6.12 -6.25 -6.89
N GLU A 134 -6.99 -7.19 -7.25
CA GLU A 134 -6.60 -8.60 -7.43
C GLU A 134 -5.46 -8.79 -8.43
N TRP A 135 -5.40 -7.93 -9.46
CA TRP A 135 -4.29 -7.92 -10.40
C TRP A 135 -2.97 -7.53 -9.73
N GLU A 136 -2.94 -6.46 -8.94
CA GLU A 136 -1.73 -6.06 -8.22
C GLU A 136 -1.27 -7.12 -7.25
N ARG A 137 -2.18 -7.71 -6.48
CA ARG A 137 -1.87 -8.80 -5.54
C ARG A 137 -1.19 -9.96 -6.26
N ARG A 138 -1.73 -10.40 -7.40
CA ARG A 138 -1.13 -11.45 -8.24
C ARG A 138 0.23 -11.05 -8.81
N GLU A 139 0.39 -9.80 -9.23
CA GLU A 139 1.67 -9.30 -9.74
C GLU A 139 2.76 -9.28 -8.66
N TRP A 140 2.43 -8.90 -7.43
CA TRP A 140 3.38 -8.91 -6.32
C TRP A 140 3.84 -10.35 -6.00
N VAL A 141 2.89 -11.30 -5.99
CA VAL A 141 3.19 -12.73 -5.83
C VAL A 141 4.13 -13.21 -6.93
N ARG A 142 3.85 -12.85 -8.19
CA ARG A 142 4.66 -13.24 -9.36
C ARG A 142 6.08 -12.69 -9.28
N ILE A 143 6.23 -11.42 -8.88
CA ILE A 143 7.54 -10.76 -8.69
C ILE A 143 8.34 -11.49 -7.61
N LEU A 144 7.72 -11.78 -6.46
CA LEU A 144 8.37 -12.51 -5.37
C LEU A 144 8.77 -13.92 -5.78
N GLN A 145 7.85 -14.68 -6.39
CA GLN A 145 8.14 -16.03 -6.88
C GLN A 145 9.30 -16.05 -7.88
N ARG A 146 9.33 -15.09 -8.81
CA ARG A 146 10.44 -14.93 -9.76
C ARG A 146 11.75 -14.68 -9.02
N PHE A 147 11.77 -13.69 -8.13
CA PHE A 147 12.97 -13.34 -7.37
C PHE A 147 13.54 -14.55 -6.62
N ILE A 148 12.67 -15.33 -5.98
CA ILE A 148 13.10 -16.54 -5.26
C ILE A 148 13.70 -17.57 -6.21
N VAL A 149 13.06 -17.81 -7.36
CA VAL A 149 13.51 -18.82 -8.33
C VAL A 149 14.81 -18.41 -9.02
N THR A 150 14.97 -17.13 -9.37
CA THR A 150 16.04 -16.66 -10.27
C THR A 150 17.09 -15.78 -9.60
N GLY A 151 16.85 -15.28 -8.39
CA GLY A 151 17.67 -14.25 -7.75
C GLY A 151 17.57 -12.87 -8.42
N THR A 152 16.67 -12.69 -9.40
CA THR A 152 16.57 -11.46 -10.19
C THR A 152 15.21 -10.79 -10.07
N THR A 153 15.22 -9.46 -10.11
CA THR A 153 14.02 -8.61 -10.00
C THR A 153 13.34 -8.32 -11.34
N GLY A 154 13.76 -8.99 -12.42
CA GLY A 154 13.48 -8.62 -13.81
C GLY A 154 12.00 -8.35 -14.10
N VAL A 155 11.74 -7.14 -14.60
CA VAL A 155 10.47 -6.66 -15.16
C VAL A 155 10.28 -7.26 -16.54
#